data_AF-A0A5E4PSX8-F1
#
_entry.id   AF-A0A5E4PSX8-F1
#
_cell.length_a   1.000
_cell.length_b   1.000
_cell.length_c   1.000
_cell.angle_alpha   90.00
_cell.angle_beta   90.00
_cell.angle_gamma   90.00
#
_symmetry.space_group_name_H-M   'P 1'
#
loop_
_entity.id
_entity.type
_entity.pdbx_description
1 polymer ?
#
loop_
_entity_poly.entity_id
_entity_poly.type
_entity_poly.pdbx_seq_one_letter_code
_entity_poly.pdbx_strand_id
1 'polypeptide(L)'
;MDMNLHLNDKYGIKREVLDEVDSIKPNKLHCNEYKLKKLLKDRELIIKVLKGAYIDMSEHGNILVLKEYISEISKTYNDREILILVEGRNRQVKRDLNKQLRQQRNHIKSVLYQTECNIKDLCSRFEDASIYANIRGRYVDGWQRARHEQLEFALKDKEYAPSQNIELHKRKTQQEQQVHTEETLEKIEVWVNKYDVDMEQIDLKIQIARNKWLICQA
;
A
#
# COMPACT_ATOMS: atom_id res chain seq x y z
N MET A 1 3.52 36.36 -37.48
CA MET A 1 2.93 35.19 -36.80
C MET A 1 1.91 35.72 -35.81
N ASP A 2 0.66 35.32 -35.97
CA ASP A 2 -0.51 36.02 -35.43
C ASP A 2 -0.75 35.68 -33.94
N MET A 3 -0.79 36.69 -33.07
CA MET A 3 -0.92 36.55 -31.61
C MET A 3 -2.21 35.80 -31.21
N ASN A 4 -3.22 35.82 -32.07
CA ASN A 4 -4.47 35.08 -31.92
C ASN A 4 -4.30 33.55 -31.98
N LEU A 5 -3.25 33.03 -32.62
CA LEU A 5 -3.00 31.58 -32.67
C LEU A 5 -2.61 31.02 -31.30
N HIS A 6 -1.74 31.73 -30.57
CA HIS A 6 -1.26 31.28 -29.26
C HIS A 6 -2.31 31.38 -28.15
N LEU A 7 -3.26 32.32 -28.27
CA LEU A 7 -4.37 32.45 -27.32
C LEU A 7 -5.35 31.28 -27.45
N ASN A 8 -5.62 30.81 -28.67
CA ASN A 8 -6.56 29.69 -28.89
C ASN A 8 -6.03 28.36 -28.32
N ASP A 9 -4.73 28.08 -28.46
CA ASP A 9 -4.11 26.87 -27.89
C ASP A 9 -4.08 26.91 -26.35
N LYS A 10 -3.88 28.10 -25.76
CA LYS A 10 -3.78 28.27 -24.29
C LYS A 10 -5.10 28.05 -23.56
N TYR A 11 -6.23 28.39 -24.18
CA TYR A 11 -7.56 28.32 -23.55
C TYR A 11 -8.40 27.11 -23.98
N GLY A 12 -7.85 26.19 -24.78
CA GLY A 12 -8.55 24.98 -25.20
C GLY A 12 -9.84 25.25 -25.99
N ILE A 13 -9.94 26.43 -26.62
CA ILE A 13 -11.06 26.77 -27.49
C ILE A 13 -10.92 25.85 -28.70
N LYS A 14 -11.72 24.78 -28.72
CA LYS A 14 -11.86 23.92 -29.90
C LYS A 14 -12.21 24.84 -31.06
N ARG A 15 -11.28 25.05 -31.98
CA ARG A 15 -11.65 25.47 -33.33
C ARG A 15 -12.72 24.49 -33.77
N GLU A 16 -13.90 24.99 -34.11
CA GLU A 16 -14.76 24.24 -35.01
C GLU A 16 -13.90 24.00 -36.24
N VAL A 17 -13.40 22.78 -36.38
CA VAL A 17 -12.90 22.30 -37.66
C VAL A 17 -14.13 22.34 -38.52
N LEU A 18 -14.34 23.48 -39.20
CA LEU A 18 -15.32 23.60 -40.26
C LEU A 18 -14.86 22.61 -41.30
N ASP A 19 -15.37 21.39 -41.19
CA ASP A 19 -15.27 20.39 -42.24
C ASP A 19 -15.77 21.07 -43.51
N GLU A 20 -15.01 21.01 -44.61
CA GLU A 20 -15.37 21.70 -45.85
C GLU A 20 -16.75 21.26 -46.37
N VAL A 21 -17.26 20.14 -45.82
CA VAL A 21 -18.52 19.49 -46.12
C VAL A 21 -19.62 19.76 -45.08
N ASP A 22 -19.35 20.43 -43.96
CA ASP A 22 -20.31 20.60 -42.84
C ASP A 22 -21.54 21.45 -43.25
N SER A 23 -21.38 22.27 -44.29
CA SER A 23 -22.44 23.06 -44.89
C SER A 23 -23.36 22.26 -45.84
N ILE A 24 -22.97 21.04 -46.23
CA ILE A 24 -23.73 20.16 -47.11
C ILE A 24 -24.50 19.17 -46.24
N LYS A 25 -25.76 19.49 -45.93
CA LYS A 25 -26.65 18.57 -45.20
C LYS A 25 -27.12 17.44 -46.15
N PRO A 26 -26.74 16.17 -45.92
CA PRO A 26 -27.11 15.06 -46.81
C PRO A 26 -28.63 14.92 -46.97
N ASN A 27 -29.37 15.18 -45.90
CA ASN A 27 -30.84 15.10 -45.87
C ASN A 27 -31.53 16.24 -46.64
N LYS A 28 -30.79 17.26 -47.11
CA LYS A 28 -31.32 18.41 -47.86
C LYS A 28 -30.79 18.49 -49.29
N LEU A 29 -30.08 17.47 -49.79
CA LEU A 29 -29.56 17.42 -51.17
C LEU A 29 -30.64 17.58 -52.25
N HIS A 30 -31.89 17.21 -51.94
CA HIS A 30 -33.01 17.31 -52.88
C HIS A 30 -33.81 18.61 -52.80
N CYS A 31 -33.47 19.54 -51.90
CA CYS A 31 -34.20 20.80 -51.81
C CYS A 31 -33.96 21.66 -53.06
N ASN A 32 -35.00 22.41 -53.47
CA ASN A 32 -34.91 23.28 -54.64
C ASN A 32 -33.83 24.37 -54.48
N GLU A 33 -33.61 24.84 -53.26
CA GLU A 33 -32.59 25.83 -52.95
C GLU A 33 -31.16 25.33 -53.27
N TYR A 34 -30.84 24.09 -52.88
CA TYR A 34 -29.54 23.48 -53.19
C TYR A 34 -29.38 23.25 -54.69
N LYS A 35 -30.43 22.75 -55.36
CA LYS A 35 -30.43 22.55 -56.81
C LYS A 35 -30.19 23.87 -57.57
N LEU A 36 -30.86 24.95 -57.16
CA LEU A 36 -30.69 26.28 -57.75
C LEU A 36 -29.29 26.83 -57.52
N LYS A 37 -28.75 26.73 -56.30
CA LYS A 37 -27.36 27.15 -56.00
C LYS A 37 -26.34 26.37 -56.82
N LYS A 38 -26.54 25.06 -56.98
CA LYS A 38 -25.67 24.20 -57.80
C LYS A 38 -25.76 24.56 -59.28
N LEU A 39 -26.96 24.76 -59.81
CA LEU A 39 -27.17 25.19 -61.20
C LEU A 39 -26.56 26.57 -61.50
N LEU A 40 -26.64 27.52 -60.56
CA LEU A 40 -25.99 28.82 -60.70
C LEU A 40 -24.47 28.68 -60.77
N LYS A 41 -23.86 27.88 -59.88
CA LYS A 41 -22.42 27.60 -59.92
C LYS A 41 -22.00 26.88 -61.20
N ASP A 42 -22.75 25.87 -61.64
CA ASP A 42 -22.48 25.16 -62.90
C ASP A 42 -22.55 26.13 -64.10
N ARG A 43 -23.53 27.04 -64.12
CA ARG A 43 -23.66 28.06 -65.17
C ARG A 43 -22.48 29.02 -65.17
N GLU A 44 -22.07 29.54 -64.01
CA GLU A 44 -20.92 30.43 -63.87
C GLU A 44 -19.62 29.75 -64.33
N LEU A 45 -19.46 28.47 -63.97
CA LEU A 45 -18.33 27.65 -64.37
C LEU A 45 -18.27 27.48 -65.91
N ILE A 46 -19.39 27.10 -66.54
CA ILE A 46 -19.46 26.97 -68.01
C ILE A 46 -19.14 28.30 -68.69
N ILE A 47 -19.70 29.41 -68.20
CA ILE A 47 -19.42 30.73 -68.75
C ILE A 47 -17.92 31.08 -68.63
N LYS A 48 -17.29 30.76 -67.49
CA LYS A 48 -15.86 31.00 -67.26
C LYS A 48 -15.00 30.19 -68.23
N VAL A 49 -15.29 28.90 -68.39
CA VAL A 49 -14.55 28.00 -69.28
C VAL A 49 -14.72 28.41 -70.74
N LEU A 50 -15.95 28.72 -71.18
CA LEU A 50 -16.21 29.16 -72.55
C LEU A 50 -15.55 30.49 -72.87
N LYS A 51 -15.59 31.46 -71.94
CA LYS A 51 -14.87 32.73 -72.09
C LYS A 51 -13.36 32.51 -72.18
N GLY A 52 -12.79 31.70 -71.28
CA GLY A 52 -11.36 31.39 -71.28
C GLY A 52 -10.92 30.68 -72.57
N ALA A 53 -11.69 29.70 -73.04
CA ALA A 53 -11.42 28.99 -74.29
C ALA A 53 -11.57 29.91 -75.52
N TYR A 54 -12.55 30.81 -75.53
CA TYR A 54 -12.71 31.78 -76.61
C TYR A 54 -11.51 32.73 -76.70
N ILE A 55 -11.04 33.24 -75.57
CA ILE A 55 -9.86 34.11 -75.49
C ILE A 55 -8.62 33.34 -75.97
N ASP A 56 -8.38 32.13 -75.45
CA ASP A 56 -7.25 31.26 -75.82
C ASP A 56 -7.22 30.93 -77.33
N MET A 57 -8.40 30.66 -77.93
CA MET A 57 -8.53 30.45 -79.37
C MET A 57 -8.27 31.72 -80.17
N SER A 58 -8.75 32.88 -79.71
CA SER A 58 -8.63 34.15 -80.43
C SER A 58 -7.22 34.76 -80.38
N GLU A 59 -6.50 34.58 -79.27
CA GLU A 59 -5.19 35.20 -79.05
C GLU A 59 -4.03 34.26 -79.42
N HIS A 60 -4.18 32.95 -79.17
CA HIS A 60 -3.08 31.98 -79.30
C HIS A 60 -3.36 30.85 -80.29
N GLY A 61 -4.57 30.79 -80.87
CA GLY A 61 -4.98 29.71 -81.78
C GLY A 61 -5.08 28.33 -81.11
N ASN A 62 -5.09 28.30 -79.77
CA ASN A 62 -5.03 27.08 -78.96
C ASN A 62 -6.30 26.87 -78.12
N ILE A 63 -6.42 25.67 -77.54
CA ILE A 63 -7.57 25.24 -76.74
C ILE A 63 -7.09 24.60 -75.42
N LEU A 64 -6.01 25.12 -74.85
CA LEU A 64 -5.37 24.56 -73.65
C LEU A 64 -6.29 24.66 -72.43
N VAL A 65 -6.95 25.80 -72.25
CA VAL A 65 -7.87 26.05 -71.12
C VAL A 65 -8.98 24.99 -71.06
N LEU A 66 -9.54 24.61 -72.22
CA LEU A 66 -10.57 23.57 -72.27
C LEU A 66 -10.00 22.17 -72.01
N LYS A 67 -8.79 21.87 -72.50
CA LYS A 67 -8.12 20.58 -72.25
C LYS A 67 -7.80 20.39 -70.77
N GLU A 68 -7.27 21.42 -70.13
CA GLU A 68 -6.99 21.41 -68.68
C GLU A 68 -8.26 21.19 -67.88
N TYR A 69 -9.34 21.89 -68.22
CA TYR A 69 -10.62 21.73 -67.55
C TYR A 69 -11.23 20.34 -67.75
N ILE A 70 -11.17 19.76 -68.95
CA ILE A 70 -11.62 18.39 -69.21
C ILE A 70 -10.78 17.38 -68.41
N SER A 71 -9.47 17.61 -68.31
CA SER A 71 -8.57 16.79 -67.48
C SER A 71 -8.91 16.90 -66.00
N GLU A 72 -9.22 18.09 -65.51
CA GLU A 72 -9.66 18.33 -64.13
C GLU A 72 -10.99 17.63 -63.84
N ILE A 73 -11.98 17.74 -64.73
CA ILE A 73 -13.24 16.99 -64.63
C ILE A 73 -12.96 15.48 -64.54
N SER A 74 -12.13 14.96 -65.43
CA SER A 74 -11.79 13.52 -65.46
C SER A 74 -11.14 13.07 -64.16
N LYS A 75 -10.23 13.89 -63.61
CA LYS A 75 -9.62 13.66 -62.30
C LYS A 75 -10.66 13.64 -61.18
N THR A 76 -11.57 14.60 -61.14
CA THR A 76 -12.63 14.63 -60.11
C THR A 76 -13.55 13.42 -60.16
N TYR A 77 -13.82 12.86 -61.35
CA TYR A 77 -14.58 11.62 -61.47
C TYR A 77 -13.83 10.42 -60.89
N ASN A 78 -12.53 10.28 -61.21
CA ASN A 78 -11.69 9.24 -60.62
C ASN A 78 -11.57 9.37 -59.10
N ASP A 79 -11.36 10.59 -58.59
CA ASP A 79 -11.27 10.85 -57.16
C ASP A 79 -12.58 10.48 -56.45
N ARG A 80 -13.74 10.76 -57.05
CA ARG A 80 -15.06 10.36 -56.52
C ARG A 80 -15.21 8.84 -56.46
N GLU A 81 -14.76 8.12 -57.49
CA GLU A 81 -14.83 6.66 -57.51
C GLU A 81 -13.96 6.05 -56.40
N ILE A 82 -12.75 6.58 -56.21
CA ILE A 82 -11.85 6.17 -55.11
C ILE A 82 -12.52 6.43 -53.76
N LEU A 83 -13.12 7.60 -53.57
CA LEU A 83 -13.80 7.94 -52.32
C LEU A 83 -14.95 6.99 -52.01
N ILE A 84 -15.76 6.60 -53.01
CA ILE A 84 -16.84 5.62 -52.84
C ILE A 84 -16.28 4.26 -52.38
N LEU A 85 -15.19 3.80 -53.00
CA LEU A 85 -14.54 2.54 -52.62
C LEU A 85 -13.99 2.57 -51.19
N VAL A 86 -13.32 3.67 -50.82
CA VAL A 86 -12.78 3.86 -49.47
C VAL A 86 -13.90 3.95 -48.44
N GLU A 87 -15.00 4.64 -48.75
CA GLU A 87 -16.17 4.76 -47.88
C GLU A 87 -16.80 3.39 -47.60
N GLY A 88 -16.94 2.55 -48.63
CA GLY A 88 -17.41 1.17 -48.49
C GLY A 88 -16.51 0.32 -47.59
N ARG A 89 -15.18 0.44 -47.76
CA ARG A 89 -14.20 -0.24 -46.88
C ARG A 89 -14.30 0.26 -45.44
N ASN A 90 -14.39 1.57 -45.23
CA ASN A 90 -14.53 2.17 -43.90
C ASN A 90 -15.80 1.71 -43.18
N ARG A 91 -16.93 1.60 -43.90
CA ARG A 91 -18.18 1.02 -43.34
C ARG A 91 -18.00 -0.42 -42.90
N GLN A 92 -17.23 -1.22 -43.64
CA GLN A 92 -16.95 -2.60 -43.27
C GLN A 92 -16.05 -2.68 -42.03
N VAL A 93 -14.93 -1.95 -42.02
CA VAL A 93 -14.01 -1.88 -40.88
C VAL A 93 -14.73 -1.41 -39.62
N LYS A 94 -15.59 -0.39 -39.71
CA LYS A 94 -16.39 0.09 -38.58
C LYS A 94 -17.31 -1.00 -38.03
N ARG A 95 -17.92 -1.82 -38.89
CA ARG A 95 -18.76 -2.95 -38.45
C ARG A 95 -17.93 -4.02 -37.74
N ASP A 96 -16.76 -4.35 -38.27
CA ASP A 96 -15.92 -5.40 -37.71
C ASP A 96 -15.24 -4.97 -36.39
N LEU A 97 -14.77 -3.73 -36.28
CA LEU A 97 -14.29 -3.16 -35.02
C LEU A 97 -15.38 -3.15 -33.94
N ASN A 98 -16.62 -2.82 -34.30
CA ASN A 98 -17.74 -2.88 -33.36
C ASN A 98 -18.04 -4.30 -32.87
N LYS A 99 -17.89 -5.32 -33.74
CA LYS A 99 -18.01 -6.73 -33.33
C LYS A 99 -16.90 -7.11 -32.38
N GLN A 100 -15.65 -6.75 -32.69
CA GLN A 100 -14.49 -7.02 -31.83
C GLN A 100 -14.64 -6.35 -30.47
N LEU A 101 -15.08 -5.09 -30.42
CA LEU A 101 -15.35 -4.39 -29.15
C LEU A 101 -16.39 -5.12 -28.30
N ARG A 102 -17.47 -5.62 -28.92
CA ARG A 102 -18.49 -6.42 -28.20
C ARG A 102 -17.89 -7.74 -27.67
N GLN A 103 -17.10 -8.44 -28.47
CA GLN A 103 -16.43 -9.67 -28.08
C GLN A 103 -15.47 -9.45 -26.91
N GLN A 104 -14.62 -8.41 -26.99
CA GLN A 104 -13.68 -8.04 -25.93
C GLN A 104 -14.41 -7.66 -24.64
N ARG A 105 -15.49 -6.88 -24.73
CA ARG A 105 -16.30 -6.54 -23.56
C ARG A 105 -16.90 -7.77 -22.88
N ASN A 106 -17.39 -8.73 -23.66
CA ASN A 106 -17.94 -9.97 -23.11
C ASN A 106 -16.85 -10.84 -22.48
N HIS A 107 -15.70 -10.96 -23.14
CA HIS A 107 -14.55 -11.68 -22.61
C HIS A 107 -14.10 -11.11 -21.26
N ILE A 108 -13.92 -9.79 -21.17
CA ILE A 108 -13.54 -9.10 -19.93
C ILE A 108 -14.55 -9.39 -18.81
N LYS A 109 -15.86 -9.33 -19.09
CA LYS A 109 -16.89 -9.66 -18.09
C LYS A 109 -16.76 -11.09 -17.58
N SER A 110 -16.58 -12.06 -18.47
CA SER A 110 -16.43 -13.47 -18.09
C SER A 110 -15.16 -13.71 -17.26
N VAL A 111 -14.04 -13.11 -17.66
CA VAL A 111 -12.78 -13.21 -16.92
C VAL A 111 -12.91 -12.58 -15.53
N LEU A 112 -13.50 -11.38 -15.45
CA LEU A 112 -13.73 -10.71 -14.16
C LEU A 112 -14.56 -11.57 -13.23
N TYR A 113 -15.68 -12.11 -13.72
CA TYR A 113 -16.52 -13.01 -12.94
C TYR A 113 -15.74 -14.24 -12.44
N GLN A 114 -14.97 -14.89 -13.31
CA GLN A 114 -14.16 -16.04 -12.91
C GLN A 114 -13.11 -15.65 -11.86
N THR A 115 -12.46 -14.50 -12.01
CA THR A 115 -11.48 -14.02 -11.03
C THR A 115 -12.12 -13.70 -9.68
N GLU A 116 -13.34 -13.12 -9.67
CA GLU A 116 -14.09 -12.88 -8.44
C GLU A 116 -14.47 -14.19 -7.73
N CYS A 117 -14.89 -15.21 -8.48
CA CYS A 117 -15.11 -16.55 -7.93
C CYS A 117 -13.83 -17.12 -7.31
N ASN A 118 -12.71 -17.07 -8.04
CA ASN A 118 -11.43 -17.56 -7.54
C ASN A 118 -10.98 -16.83 -6.27
N ILE A 119 -11.18 -15.50 -6.19
CA ILE A 119 -10.86 -14.71 -5.00
C ILE A 119 -11.71 -15.17 -3.82
N LYS A 120 -13.02 -15.38 -4.00
CA LYS A 120 -13.91 -15.87 -2.94
C LYS A 120 -13.47 -17.24 -2.42
N ASP A 121 -13.14 -18.16 -3.33
CA ASP A 121 -12.65 -19.49 -2.96
C ASP A 121 -11.33 -19.41 -2.17
N LEU A 122 -10.42 -18.53 -2.57
CA LEU A 122 -9.16 -18.31 -1.87
C LEU A 122 -9.37 -17.70 -0.48
N CYS A 123 -10.27 -16.72 -0.34
CA CYS A 123 -10.62 -16.14 0.96
C CYS A 123 -11.19 -17.21 1.91
N SER A 124 -12.12 -18.03 1.44
CA SER A 124 -12.68 -19.13 2.24
C SER A 124 -11.60 -20.13 2.67
N ARG A 125 -10.69 -20.53 1.76
CA ARG A 125 -9.58 -21.42 2.10
C ARG A 125 -8.61 -20.80 3.12
N PHE A 126 -8.38 -19.49 3.02
CA PHE A 126 -7.52 -18.77 3.96
C PHE A 126 -8.15 -18.71 5.36
N GLU A 127 -9.45 -18.42 5.43
CA GLU A 127 -10.22 -18.45 6.68
C GLU A 127 -10.16 -19.82 7.33
N ASP A 128 -10.41 -20.89 6.57
CA ASP A 128 -10.29 -22.27 7.05
C ASP A 128 -8.88 -22.56 7.56
N ALA A 129 -7.84 -22.19 6.79
CA ALA A 129 -6.45 -22.39 7.19
C ALA A 129 -6.10 -21.65 8.49
N SER A 130 -6.61 -20.44 8.66
CA SER A 130 -6.46 -19.64 9.89
C SER A 130 -7.13 -20.33 11.08
N ILE A 131 -8.35 -20.84 10.90
CA ILE A 131 -9.07 -21.63 11.92
C ILE A 131 -8.25 -22.87 12.29
N TYR A 132 -7.76 -23.63 11.31
CA TYR A 132 -6.93 -24.81 11.56
C TYR A 132 -5.62 -24.49 12.28
N ALA A 133 -4.99 -23.35 11.97
CA ALA A 133 -3.79 -22.91 12.65
C ALA A 133 -4.09 -22.57 14.12
N ASN A 134 -5.18 -21.85 14.38
CA ASN A 134 -5.61 -21.50 15.73
C ASN A 134 -5.97 -22.73 16.57
N ILE A 135 -6.69 -23.69 15.99
CA ILE A 135 -7.01 -24.95 16.67
C ILE A 135 -5.72 -25.69 17.04
N ARG A 136 -4.78 -25.83 16.10
CA ARG A 136 -3.48 -26.47 16.37
C ARG A 136 -2.68 -25.74 17.45
N GLY A 137 -2.65 -24.40 17.41
CA GLY A 137 -2.02 -23.58 18.45
C GLY A 137 -2.59 -23.87 19.84
N ARG A 138 -3.92 -23.87 19.97
CA ARG A 138 -4.59 -24.18 21.25
C ARG A 138 -4.26 -25.59 21.77
N TYR A 139 -4.16 -26.58 20.88
CA TYR A 139 -3.77 -27.93 21.27
C TYR A 139 -2.33 -27.98 21.79
N VAL A 140 -1.40 -27.31 21.11
CA VAL A 140 0.00 -27.23 21.53
C VAL A 140 0.12 -26.52 22.88
N ASP A 141 -0.54 -25.37 23.05
CA ASP A 141 -0.52 -24.61 24.31
C ASP A 141 -1.15 -25.40 25.46
N GLY A 142 -2.24 -26.13 25.20
CA GLY A 142 -2.87 -27.02 26.17
C GLY A 142 -1.94 -28.15 26.60
N TRP A 143 -1.27 -28.78 25.64
CA TRP A 143 -0.31 -29.85 25.91
C TRP A 143 0.91 -29.35 26.69
N GLN A 144 1.46 -28.20 26.31
CA GLN A 144 2.58 -27.58 27.01
C GLN A 144 2.21 -27.22 28.46
N ARG A 145 1.03 -26.64 28.69
CA ARG A 145 0.53 -26.35 30.05
C ARG A 145 0.39 -27.62 30.88
N ALA A 146 -0.28 -28.65 30.37
CA ALA A 146 -0.44 -29.91 31.08
C ALA A 146 0.92 -30.55 31.42
N ARG A 147 1.89 -30.46 30.52
CA ARG A 147 3.25 -30.96 30.74
C ARG A 147 3.99 -30.15 31.81
N HIS A 148 3.83 -28.83 31.81
CA HIS A 148 4.42 -27.95 32.80
C HIS A 148 3.84 -28.20 34.19
N GLU A 149 2.51 -28.27 34.31
CA GLU A 149 1.82 -28.60 35.55
C GLU A 149 2.27 -29.96 36.09
N GLN A 150 2.34 -30.99 35.23
CA GLN A 150 2.83 -32.32 35.63
C GLN A 150 4.27 -32.27 36.15
N LEU A 151 5.16 -31.50 35.51
CA LEU A 151 6.54 -31.34 35.94
C LEU A 151 6.63 -30.60 37.27
N GLU A 152 5.83 -29.55 37.46
CA GLU A 152 5.76 -28.79 38.71
C GLU A 152 5.33 -29.70 39.87
N PHE A 153 4.29 -30.52 39.67
CA PHE A 153 3.87 -31.51 40.67
C PHE A 153 4.98 -32.53 40.97
N ALA A 154 5.61 -33.09 39.93
CA ALA A 154 6.67 -34.09 40.11
C ALA A 154 7.93 -33.52 40.79
N LEU A 155 8.29 -32.26 40.51
CA LEU A 155 9.38 -31.56 41.20
C LEU A 155 9.02 -31.34 42.66
N LYS A 156 7.83 -30.80 42.93
CA LYS A 156 7.35 -30.57 44.29
C LYS A 156 7.35 -31.84 45.12
N ASP A 157 6.85 -32.95 44.59
CA ASP A 157 6.85 -34.24 45.30
C ASP A 157 8.27 -34.73 45.64
N LYS A 158 9.24 -34.54 44.74
CA LYS A 158 10.63 -34.92 44.97
C LYS A 158 11.37 -33.98 45.91
N GLU A 159 11.09 -32.68 45.82
CA GLU A 159 11.82 -31.63 46.55
C GLU A 159 11.23 -31.36 47.93
N TYR A 160 9.98 -31.75 48.20
CA TYR A 160 9.30 -31.49 49.47
C TYR A 160 10.04 -32.08 50.68
N ALA A 161 10.37 -33.37 50.64
CA ALA A 161 11.03 -34.04 51.76
C ALA A 161 12.47 -33.52 52.01
N PRO A 162 13.34 -33.37 50.99
CA PRO A 162 14.62 -32.69 51.16
C PRO A 162 14.49 -31.28 51.70
N SER A 163 13.51 -30.50 51.23
CA SER A 163 13.29 -29.12 51.69
C SER A 163 12.91 -29.07 53.16
N GLN A 164 12.02 -29.96 53.62
CA GLN A 164 11.67 -30.07 55.03
C GLN A 164 12.89 -30.45 55.89
N ASN A 165 13.69 -31.42 55.42
CA ASN A 165 14.90 -31.83 56.13
C ASN A 165 15.91 -30.69 56.23
N ILE A 166 16.13 -29.94 55.15
CA ILE A 166 16.99 -28.75 55.13
C ILE A 166 16.48 -27.72 56.15
N GLU A 167 15.17 -27.46 56.20
CA GLU A 167 14.60 -26.52 57.15
C GLU A 167 14.76 -26.99 58.61
N LEU A 168 14.55 -28.27 58.88
CA LEU A 168 14.77 -28.87 60.19
C LEU A 168 16.24 -28.75 60.64
N HIS A 169 17.19 -29.07 59.75
CA HIS A 169 18.61 -28.92 60.04
C HIS A 169 18.98 -27.45 60.29
N LYS A 170 18.45 -26.53 59.49
CA LYS A 170 18.66 -25.10 59.69
C LYS A 170 18.19 -24.64 61.07
N ARG A 171 17.01 -25.06 61.51
CA ARG A 171 16.49 -24.73 62.85
C ARG A 171 17.37 -25.31 63.97
N LYS A 172 17.81 -26.57 63.83
CA LYS A 172 18.71 -27.20 64.81
C LYS A 172 20.04 -26.45 64.92
N THR A 173 20.68 -26.15 63.79
CA THR A 173 21.94 -25.39 63.79
C THR A 173 21.77 -23.99 64.39
N GLN A 174 20.64 -23.31 64.12
CA GLN A 174 20.36 -22.02 64.76
C GLN A 174 20.21 -22.15 66.28
N GLN A 175 19.51 -23.18 66.76
CA GLN A 175 19.37 -23.44 68.20
C GLN A 175 20.72 -23.77 68.85
N GLU A 176 21.53 -24.62 68.22
CA GLU A 176 22.88 -24.94 68.69
C GLU A 176 23.75 -23.69 68.77
N GLN A 177 23.70 -22.82 67.75
CA GLN A 177 24.39 -21.54 67.77
C GLN A 177 23.93 -20.64 68.91
N GLN A 178 22.62 -20.57 69.17
CA GLN A 178 22.08 -19.79 70.30
C GLN A 178 22.59 -20.32 71.65
N VAL A 179 22.50 -21.63 71.88
CA VAL A 179 22.99 -22.25 73.12
C VAL A 179 24.49 -22.02 73.29
N HIS A 180 25.29 -22.22 72.23
CA HIS A 180 26.72 -21.94 72.30
C HIS A 180 27.02 -20.47 72.58
N THR A 181 26.26 -19.53 71.98
CA THR A 181 26.43 -18.11 72.31
C THR A 181 26.08 -17.82 73.77
N GLU A 182 25.01 -18.38 74.31
CA GLU A 182 24.62 -18.24 75.72
C GLU A 182 25.70 -18.82 76.64
N GLU A 183 26.18 -20.04 76.39
CA GLU A 183 27.28 -20.65 77.16
C GLU A 183 28.57 -19.82 77.12
N THR A 184 28.88 -19.20 75.98
CA THR A 184 30.03 -18.30 75.89
C THR A 184 29.83 -17.01 76.66
N LEU A 185 28.62 -16.44 76.66
CA LEU A 185 28.29 -15.24 77.42
C LEU A 185 28.34 -15.50 78.92
N GLU A 186 27.81 -16.62 79.41
CA GLU A 186 27.91 -17.01 80.82
C GLU A 186 29.37 -17.13 81.27
N LYS A 187 30.22 -17.78 80.46
CA LYS A 187 31.65 -17.88 80.76
C LYS A 187 32.31 -16.49 80.80
N ILE A 188 31.95 -15.60 79.87
CA ILE A 188 32.44 -14.22 79.86
C ILE A 188 31.99 -13.50 81.14
N GLU A 189 30.73 -13.63 81.54
CA GLU A 189 30.20 -13.06 82.79
C GLU A 189 30.96 -13.55 84.03
N VAL A 190 31.28 -14.84 84.11
CA VAL A 190 32.10 -15.39 85.20
C VAL A 190 33.48 -14.72 85.26
N TRP A 191 34.11 -14.51 84.11
CA TRP A 191 35.40 -13.81 84.06
C TRP A 191 35.28 -12.33 84.40
N VAL A 192 34.24 -11.65 83.92
CA VAL A 192 33.95 -10.24 84.26
C VAL A 192 33.80 -10.08 85.77
N ASN A 193 32.95 -10.90 86.39
CA ASN A 193 32.74 -10.86 87.85
C ASN A 193 34.04 -11.11 88.63
N LYS A 194 34.89 -12.03 88.16
CA LYS A 194 36.20 -12.26 88.77
C LYS A 194 37.09 -11.03 88.66
N TYR A 195 37.17 -10.40 87.48
CA TYR A 195 37.96 -9.20 87.28
C TYR A 195 37.43 -8.02 88.12
N ASP A 196 36.12 -7.87 88.26
CA ASP A 196 35.53 -6.84 89.11
C ASP A 196 35.93 -7.03 90.58
N VAL A 197 35.86 -8.25 91.09
CA VAL A 197 36.32 -8.58 92.47
C VAL A 197 37.82 -8.32 92.63
N ASP A 198 38.64 -8.72 91.67
CA ASP A 198 40.09 -8.48 91.71
C ASP A 198 40.40 -6.97 91.69
N MET A 199 39.65 -6.18 90.90
CA MET A 199 39.77 -4.72 90.84
C MET A 199 39.34 -4.05 92.15
N GLU A 200 38.22 -4.46 92.75
CA GLU A 200 37.79 -3.97 94.07
C GLU A 200 38.85 -4.22 95.16
N GLN A 201 39.48 -5.40 95.14
CA GLN A 201 40.58 -5.71 96.05
C GLN A 201 41.81 -4.82 95.83
N ILE A 202 42.13 -4.49 94.58
CA ILE A 202 43.22 -3.56 94.25
C ILE A 202 42.86 -2.15 94.73
N ASP A 203 41.64 -1.68 94.47
CA ASP A 203 41.18 -0.36 94.93
C ASP A 203 41.17 -0.25 96.46
N LEU A 204 40.74 -1.29 97.17
CA LEU A 204 40.84 -1.39 98.63
C LEU A 204 42.30 -1.30 99.10
N LYS A 205 43.23 -2.00 98.44
CA LYS A 205 44.67 -1.90 98.75
C LYS A 205 45.21 -0.49 98.51
N ILE A 206 44.80 0.17 97.42
CA ILE A 206 45.18 1.56 97.10
C ILE A 206 44.63 2.51 98.16
N GLN A 207 43.36 2.37 98.56
CA GLN A 207 42.75 3.19 99.61
C GLN A 207 43.46 3.00 100.95
N ILE A 208 43.77 1.76 101.36
CA ILE A 208 44.55 1.49 102.57
C ILE A 208 45.93 2.15 102.49
N ALA A 209 46.63 2.02 101.36
CA ALA A 209 47.94 2.65 101.17
C ALA A 209 47.86 4.19 101.21
N ARG A 210 46.83 4.78 100.59
CA ARG A 210 46.57 6.23 100.62
C ARG A 210 46.25 6.72 102.03
N ASN A 211 45.42 5.99 102.79
CA ASN A 211 45.11 6.31 104.18
C ASN A 211 46.34 6.19 105.07
N LYS A 212 47.18 5.17 104.88
CA LYS A 212 48.49 5.07 105.57
C LYS A 212 49.41 6.25 105.25
N TRP A 213 49.48 6.67 103.98
CA TRP A 213 50.28 7.82 103.58
C TRP A 213 49.78 9.13 104.20
N LEU A 214 48.45 9.34 104.23
CA LEU A 214 47.83 10.50 104.88
C LEU A 214 48.05 10.53 106.40
N ILE A 215 48.08 9.37 107.07
CA ILE A 215 48.40 9.27 108.50
C ILE A 215 49.89 9.59 108.78
N CYS A 216 50.80 9.31 107.85
CA CYS A 216 52.22 9.65 107.99
C CYS A 216 52.57 11.10 107.64
N GLN A 217 51.60 11.91 107.18
CA GLN A 217 51.76 13.35 106.92
C GLN A 217 51.09 14.25 107.97
N ALA A 218 50.42 13.68 108.97
CA ALA A 218 49.91 14.37 110.16
C ALA A 218 50.89 14.20 111.33
#